data_AF-A0A4R4JFA4-F1
#
_entry.id   AF-A0A4R4JFA4-F1
#
_cell.length_a   1.000
_cell.length_b   1.000
_cell.length_c   1.000
_cell.angle_alpha   90.00
_cell.angle_beta   90.00
_cell.angle_gamma   90.00
#
_symmetry.space_group_name_H-M   'P 1'
#
loop_
_entity.id
_entity.type
_entity.pdbx_description
1 polymer ?
#
loop_
_entity_poly.entity_id
_entity_poly.type
_entity_poly.pdbx_seq_one_letter_code
_entity_poly.pdbx_strand_id
1 'polypeptide(L)'
;MEWVCDVFDVAASSYYQQKHCSRLINVERLEQCSKIKALFKASRHSVGNRTLLGMMRALGYQMGRFKVRSLMKEAGIVSKQPGPHRDKTARIERLDIPNHLNQFVLFFYL
;
A
#
# COMPACT_ATOMS: atom_id res chain seq x y z
N MET A 1 15.64 27.50 31.73
CA MET A 1 16.22 26.72 30.61
C MET A 1 16.83 27.61 29.52
N GLU A 2 16.94 28.94 29.69
CA GLU A 2 17.64 29.81 28.71
C GLU A 2 19.10 29.39 28.50
N TRP A 3 19.84 29.20 29.60
CA TRP A 3 21.25 28.79 29.58
C TRP A 3 21.56 27.57 28.71
N VAL A 4 20.64 26.60 28.64
CA VAL A 4 20.82 25.41 27.78
C VAL A 4 20.68 25.81 26.32
N CYS A 5 19.71 26.66 25.98
CA CYS A 5 19.48 27.14 24.62
C CYS A 5 20.64 28.04 24.15
N ASP A 6 21.18 28.87 25.04
CA ASP A 6 22.32 29.76 24.75
C ASP A 6 23.62 28.97 24.50
N VAL A 7 23.88 27.90 25.26
CA VAL A 7 25.06 27.03 25.06
C VAL A 7 25.03 26.34 23.70
N PHE A 8 23.84 26.01 23.19
CA PHE A 8 23.68 25.35 21.88
C PHE A 8 23.39 26.33 20.73
N ASP A 9 23.40 27.64 20.99
CA ASP A 9 23.11 28.69 20.01
C ASP A 9 21.74 28.49 19.32
N VAL A 10 20.75 28.04 20.10
CA VAL A 10 19.36 27.82 19.66
C VAL A 10 18.46 28.86 20.31
N ALA A 11 17.61 29.53 19.52
CA ALA A 11 16.62 30.44 20.08
C ALA A 11 15.67 29.70 21.05
N ALA A 12 15.46 30.24 22.26
CA ALA A 12 14.56 29.65 23.25
C ALA A 12 13.14 29.41 22.71
N SER A 13 12.67 30.28 21.82
CA SER A 13 11.39 30.11 21.10
C SER A 13 11.39 28.86 20.22
N SER A 14 12.48 28.59 19.49
CA SER A 14 12.63 27.36 18.69
C SER A 14 12.62 26.12 19.57
N TYR A 15 13.29 26.16 20.72
CA TYR A 15 13.27 25.05 21.68
C TYR A 15 11.85 24.75 22.20
N TYR A 16 11.11 25.77 22.65
CA TYR A 16 9.74 25.57 23.13
C TYR A 16 8.75 25.23 22.01
N GLN A 17 8.93 25.81 20.82
CA GLN A 17 8.18 25.44 19.61
C GLN A 17 8.44 23.97 19.26
N GLN A 18 9.69 23.52 19.31
CA GLN A 18 10.07 22.14 19.04
C GLN A 18 9.61 21.19 20.14
N LYS A 19 9.56 21.63 21.41
CA LYS A 19 8.99 20.85 22.53
C LYS A 19 7.47 20.77 22.46
N HIS A 20 6.82 21.81 21.96
CA HIS A 20 5.38 21.83 21.72
C HIS A 20 5.01 21.03 20.46
N CYS A 21 5.85 21.11 19.43
CA CYS A 21 5.76 20.36 18.19
C CYS A 21 6.46 19.00 18.26
N SER A 22 7.10 18.64 19.37
CA SER A 22 7.69 17.31 19.56
C SER A 22 6.50 16.40 19.78
N ARG A 23 5.96 16.01 18.63
CA ARG A 23 4.87 15.08 18.44
C ARG A 23 5.21 13.92 19.35
N LEU A 24 4.45 13.78 20.44
CA LEU A 24 4.42 12.55 21.20
C LEU A 24 4.34 11.44 20.16
N ILE A 25 5.39 10.62 20.09
CA ILE A 25 5.43 9.51 19.14
C ILE A 25 4.21 8.69 19.47
N ASN A 26 3.23 8.68 18.56
CA ASN A 26 2.03 7.91 18.77
C ASN A 26 2.41 6.45 18.55
N VAL A 27 2.78 5.77 19.63
CA VAL A 27 3.28 4.39 19.65
C VAL A 27 2.26 3.45 19.00
N GLU A 28 0.98 3.63 19.31
CA GLU A 28 -0.13 2.86 18.72
C GLU A 28 -0.14 3.02 17.19
N ARG A 29 0.02 4.25 16.70
CA ARG A 29 0.02 4.54 15.27
C ARG A 29 1.24 3.95 14.57
N LEU A 30 2.40 3.98 15.23
CA LEU A 30 3.63 3.37 14.74
C LEU A 30 3.49 1.85 14.64
N GLU A 31 2.91 1.22 15.65
CA GLU A 31 2.61 -0.21 15.68
C GLU A 31 1.65 -0.59 14.54
N GLN A 32 0.57 0.16 14.36
CA GLN A 32 -0.40 -0.06 13.27
C GLN A 32 0.25 0.07 11.90
N CYS A 33 1.11 1.07 11.70
CA CYS A 33 1.90 1.24 10.47
C CYS A 33 2.82 0.03 10.23
N SER A 34 3.49 -0.46 11.26
CA SER A 34 4.35 -1.65 11.19
C SER A 34 3.54 -2.90 10.80
N LYS A 35 2.38 -3.10 11.42
CA LYS A 35 1.51 -4.24 11.14
C LYS A 35 0.98 -4.22 9.70
N ILE A 36 0.57 -3.06 9.21
CA ILE A 36 0.13 -2.89 7.83
C ILE A 36 1.27 -3.20 6.84
N LYS A 37 2.51 -2.76 7.12
CA LYS A 37 3.69 -3.13 6.30
C LYS A 37 3.92 -4.64 6.29
N ALA A 38 3.81 -5.29 7.44
CA ALA A 38 3.97 -6.74 7.55
C ALA A 38 2.92 -7.51 6.73
N LEU A 39 1.64 -7.12 6.85
CA LEU A 39 0.54 -7.70 6.07
C LEU A 39 0.73 -7.49 4.56
N PHE A 40 1.15 -6.28 4.16
CA PHE A 40 1.40 -5.96 2.75
C PHE A 40 2.55 -6.77 2.16
N LYS A 41 3.63 -6.97 2.94
CA LYS A 41 4.77 -7.81 2.54
C LYS A 41 4.35 -9.28 2.44
N ALA A 42 3.59 -9.78 3.42
CA ALA A 42 3.07 -11.15 3.42
C ALA A 42 2.17 -11.44 2.21
N SER A 43 1.43 -10.43 1.74
CA SER A 43 0.56 -10.56 0.58
C SER A 43 1.27 -10.39 -0.77
N ARG A 44 2.61 -10.35 -0.81
CA ARG A 44 3.40 -10.05 -2.02
C ARG A 44 3.05 -8.70 -2.65
N HIS A 45 2.73 -7.68 -1.85
CA HIS A 45 2.50 -6.30 -2.29
C HIS A 45 1.25 -6.09 -3.18
N SER A 46 0.31 -7.05 -3.20
CA SER A 46 -0.93 -6.96 -3.99
C SER A 46 -2.10 -6.35 -3.22
N VAL A 47 -2.14 -6.47 -1.89
CA VAL A 47 -3.36 -6.14 -1.12
C VAL A 47 -3.68 -4.66 -1.16
N GLY A 48 -4.96 -4.37 -1.38
CA GLY A 48 -5.52 -3.03 -1.34
C GLY A 48 -6.07 -2.66 0.05
N ASN A 49 -6.54 -1.42 0.15
CA ASN A 49 -7.09 -0.85 1.38
C ASN A 49 -8.22 -1.70 2.00
N ARG A 50 -9.19 -2.16 1.20
CA ARG A 50 -10.32 -2.95 1.70
C ARG A 50 -9.87 -4.28 2.31
N THR A 51 -8.91 -4.95 1.67
CA THR A 51 -8.36 -6.21 2.15
C THR A 51 -7.54 -6.00 3.43
N LEU A 52 -6.70 -4.95 3.48
CA LEU A 52 -5.97 -4.58 4.69
C LEU A 52 -6.90 -4.23 5.85
N LEU A 53 -8.02 -3.55 5.60
CA LEU A 53 -9.03 -3.29 6.61
C LEU A 53 -9.61 -4.59 7.19
N GLY A 54 -9.94 -5.56 6.33
CA GLY A 54 -10.41 -6.88 6.75
C GLY A 54 -9.37 -7.61 7.60
N MET A 55 -8.11 -7.63 7.16
CA MET A 55 -7.00 -8.26 7.90
C MET A 55 -6.75 -7.59 9.25
N MET A 56 -6.77 -6.25 9.31
CA MET A 56 -6.60 -5.51 10.57
C MET A 56 -7.75 -5.77 11.54
N ARG A 57 -9.00 -5.88 11.05
CA ARG A 57 -10.15 -6.25 11.89
C ARG A 57 -10.07 -7.70 12.39
N ALA A 58 -9.61 -8.62 11.55
CA ALA A 58 -9.38 -10.01 11.96
C ALA A 58 -8.30 -10.11 13.06
N LEU A 59 -7.36 -9.16 13.10
CA LEU A 59 -6.37 -9.02 14.16
C LEU A 59 -6.89 -8.26 15.40
N GLY A 60 -8.16 -7.84 15.43
CA GLY A 60 -8.78 -7.15 16.56
C GLY A 60 -8.71 -5.62 16.53
N TYR A 61 -8.12 -5.00 15.50
CA TYR A 61 -8.04 -3.54 15.42
C TYR A 61 -9.38 -2.92 14.99
N GLN A 62 -9.92 -2.03 15.83
CA GLN A 62 -11.12 -1.25 15.53
C GLN A 62 -10.75 -0.01 14.72
N MET A 63 -10.71 -0.15 13.39
CA MET A 63 -10.38 0.95 12.47
C MET A 63 -11.34 1.05 11.29
N GLY A 64 -11.41 2.26 10.73
CA GLY A 64 -12.11 2.56 9.49
C GLY A 64 -11.20 2.60 8.26
N ARG A 65 -11.81 2.58 7.07
CA ARG A 65 -11.12 2.65 5.77
C ARG A 65 -10.20 3.88 5.63
N PHE A 66 -10.61 5.02 6.19
CA PHE A 66 -9.83 6.27 6.15
C PHE A 66 -8.55 6.16 6.99
N LYS A 67 -8.62 5.53 8.17
CA LYS A 67 -7.45 5.30 9.03
C LYS A 67 -6.45 4.38 8.33
N VAL A 68 -6.92 3.27 7.73
CA VAL A 68 -6.08 2.38 6.92
C VAL A 68 -5.43 3.13 5.74
N ARG A 69 -6.18 3.99 5.03
CA ARG A 69 -5.63 4.80 3.94
C ARG A 69 -4.51 5.73 4.44
N SER A 70 -4.70 6.39 5.58
CA SER A 70 -3.68 7.27 6.18
C SER A 70 -2.42 6.48 6.52
N LEU A 71 -2.58 5.33 7.19
CA LEU A 71 -1.47 4.48 7.58
C LEU A 71 -0.73 3.90 6.36
N MET A 72 -1.43 3.55 5.28
CA MET A 72 -0.79 3.15 4.02
C MET A 72 0.06 4.28 3.43
N LYS A 73 -0.42 5.53 3.46
CA LYS A 73 0.34 6.69 2.99
C LYS A 73 1.57 6.94 3.87
N GLU A 74 1.40 6.92 5.18
CA GLU A 74 2.49 7.07 6.17
C GLU A 74 3.53 5.95 6.03
N ALA A 75 3.10 4.74 5.68
CA ALA A 75 3.96 3.59 5.44
C ALA A 75 4.61 3.58 4.03
N GLY A 76 4.23 4.49 3.12
CA GLY A 76 4.71 4.50 1.73
C GLY A 76 4.23 3.31 0.88
N ILE A 77 3.08 2.72 1.23
CA ILE A 77 2.57 1.51 0.59
C ILE A 77 1.70 1.86 -0.61
N VAL A 78 2.08 1.32 -1.77
CA VAL A 78 1.28 1.38 -3.01
C VAL A 78 1.08 -0.05 -3.51
N SER A 79 -0.18 -0.48 -3.63
CA SER A 79 -0.53 -1.80 -4.18
C SER A 79 -0.05 -1.89 -5.63
N LYS A 80 0.71 -2.93 -5.94
CA LYS A 80 1.13 -3.23 -7.30
C LYS A 80 0.03 -4.06 -7.95
N GLN A 81 -0.64 -3.51 -8.95
CA GLN A 81 -1.48 -4.32 -9.83
C GLN A 81 -0.57 -5.14 -10.74
N PRO A 82 -0.88 -6.42 -11.01
CA PRO A 82 -0.24 -7.15 -12.10
C PRO A 82 -0.38 -6.30 -13.37
N GLY A 83 0.73 -6.09 -14.07
CA GLY A 83 0.68 -5.47 -15.38
C GLY A 83 -0.23 -6.27 -16.32
N PRO A 84 -0.78 -5.65 -17.38
CA PRO A 84 -1.60 -6.36 -18.35
C PRO A 84 -0.88 -7.63 -18.81
N HIS A 85 -1.64 -8.73 -18.85
CA HIS A 85 -1.09 -10.02 -19.26
C HIS A 85 -0.55 -9.90 -20.68
N ARG A 86 0.67 -10.39 -20.90
CA ARG A 86 1.27 -10.47 -22.24
C ARG A 86 0.64 -11.66 -22.98
N ASP A 87 -0.66 -11.59 -23.26
CA ASP A 87 -1.25 -12.50 -24.24
C ASP A 87 -0.66 -12.15 -25.59
N LYS A 88 0.10 -13.09 -26.16
CA LYS A 88 0.45 -13.04 -27.57
C LYS A 88 -0.85 -13.26 -28.32
N THR A 89 -1.37 -12.23 -28.98
CA THR A 89 -2.44 -12.41 -29.95
C THR A 89 -1.94 -13.43 -30.97
N ALA A 90 -2.50 -14.64 -30.94
CA ALA A 90 -2.14 -15.64 -31.92
C ALA A 90 -2.58 -15.11 -33.30
N ARG A 91 -1.63 -15.12 -34.23
CA ARG A 91 -1.67 -14.37 -35.48
C ARG A 91 -1.85 -15.29 -36.70
N ILE A 92 -1.84 -16.61 -36.47
CA ILE A 92 -1.87 -17.66 -37.50
C ILE A 92 -3.09 -18.57 -37.30
N GLU A 93 -3.98 -18.56 -38.28
CA GLU A 93 -5.16 -19.43 -38.31
C GLU A 93 -4.72 -20.89 -38.47
N ARG A 94 -5.27 -21.79 -37.66
CA ARG A 94 -5.14 -23.23 -37.90
C ARG A 94 -6.26 -23.67 -38.85
N LEU A 95 -5.93 -23.87 -40.12
CA LEU A 95 -6.86 -24.44 -41.12
C LEU A 95 -7.16 -25.93 -40.87
N ASP A 96 -6.34 -26.61 -40.06
CA ASP A 96 -6.48 -28.04 -39.76
C ASP A 96 -7.63 -28.38 -38.79
N ILE A 97 -8.17 -27.39 -38.07
CA ILE A 97 -9.26 -27.59 -37.10
C ILE A 97 -10.56 -27.04 -37.72
N PRO A 98 -11.54 -27.89 -38.05
CA PRO A 98 -12.78 -27.44 -38.66
C PRO A 98 -13.60 -26.55 -37.70
N ASN A 99 -13.94 -25.35 -38.16
CA ASN A 99 -14.77 -24.40 -37.42
C ASN A 99 -16.26 -24.75 -37.57
N HIS A 100 -16.78 -25.53 -36.62
CA HIS A 100 -18.18 -25.98 -36.66
C HIS A 100 -19.22 -24.92 -36.28
N LEU A 101 -18.81 -23.78 -35.73
CA LEU A 101 -19.74 -22.78 -35.19
C LEU A 101 -19.97 -21.59 -36.13
N ASN A 102 -19.21 -21.46 -37.23
CA ASN A 102 -19.33 -20.45 -38.30
C ASN A 102 -19.67 -19.00 -37.88
N GLN A 103 -19.37 -18.66 -36.62
CA GLN A 103 -19.69 -17.39 -35.98
C GLN A 103 -18.42 -16.65 -35.53
N PHE A 104 -17.27 -17.29 -35.68
CA PHE A 104 -15.95 -16.69 -35.44
C PHE A 104 -15.03 -17.09 -36.59
N VAL A 105 -14.57 -16.12 -37.38
CA VAL A 105 -13.33 -16.31 -38.16
C VAL A 105 -12.18 -16.30 -37.15
N LEU A 106 -11.20 -17.18 -37.34
CA LEU A 106 -9.94 -17.28 -36.57
C LEU A 106 -10.02 -18.06 -35.23
N PHE A 107 -9.94 -19.39 -35.27
CA PHE A 107 -9.53 -20.16 -34.08
C PHE A 107 -8.01 -20.07 -33.92
N PHE A 108 -7.60 -19.12 -33.08
CA PHE A 108 -6.23 -18.90 -32.66
C PHE A 108 -5.99 -19.54 -31.28
N TYR A 109 -5.45 -20.76 -31.24
CA TYR A 109 -4.89 -21.35 -30.01
C TYR A 109 -3.47 -21.85 -30.28
N LEU A 110 -2.58 -21.64 -29.29
CA LEU A 110 -1.14 -21.99 -29.28
C LEU A 110 -0.85 -23.39 -29.86
#